data_AF-A0A3V4Q983-F1
#
_entry.id   AF-A0A3V4Q983-F1
#
_cell.length_a   1.000
_cell.length_b   1.000
_cell.length_c   1.000
_cell.angle_alpha   90.00
_cell.angle_beta   90.00
_cell.angle_gamma   90.00
#
_symmetry.space_group_name_H-M   'P 1'
#
loop_
_entity.id
_entity.type
_entity.pdbx_description
1 polymer ?
#
loop_
_entity_poly.entity_id
_entity_poly.type
_entity_poly.pdbx_seq_one_letter_code
_entity_poly.pdbx_strand_id
1 'polypeptide(L)'
;MIKLFIKYVSIGVLNTALHWAIFALCVYGFQTSQALANVTGFAVAVSFSFFANARFTFGASVSTGRYLLYVGFMGVLSAVVGWTGDKCAMPPIFTLIVFSAISLICGFLYSRFIVFRNEK
;
A
#
# COMPACT_ATOMS: atom_id res chain seq x y z
N MET A 1 18.92 -8.77 3.87
CA MET A 1 17.85 -7.91 4.43
C MET A 1 17.72 -6.62 3.63
N ILE A 2 18.76 -5.79 3.55
CA ILE A 2 18.75 -4.51 2.82
C ILE A 2 18.33 -4.67 1.34
N LYS A 3 18.84 -5.67 0.62
CA LYS A 3 18.43 -5.92 -0.79
C LYS A 3 16.92 -6.18 -0.97
N LEU A 4 16.30 -6.93 -0.05
CA LEU A 4 14.83 -7.15 -0.09
C LEU A 4 14.08 -5.86 0.26
N PHE A 5 14.56 -5.13 1.27
CA PHE A 5 13.95 -3.87 1.67
C PHE A 5 14.00 -2.84 0.54
N ILE A 6 15.12 -2.71 -0.18
CA ILE A 6 15.24 -1.82 -1.34
C ILE A 6 14.23 -2.22 -2.44
N LYS A 7 14.10 -3.51 -2.76
CA LYS A 7 13.09 -3.97 -3.73
C LYS A 7 11.67 -3.63 -3.27
N TYR A 8 11.37 -3.85 -1.99
CA TYR A 8 10.08 -3.50 -1.40
C TYR A 8 9.79 -1.99 -1.51
N VAL A 9 10.77 -1.15 -1.19
CA VAL A 9 10.68 0.32 -1.34
C VAL A 9 10.43 0.70 -2.80
N SER A 10 11.16 0.11 -3.76
CA SER A 10 10.95 0.38 -5.18
C SER A 10 9.53 0.04 -5.63
N ILE A 11 8.98 -1.09 -5.17
CA ILE A 11 7.58 -1.45 -5.44
C ILE A 11 6.63 -0.46 -4.76
N GLY A 12 6.94 0.00 -3.55
CA GLY A 12 6.19 1.05 -2.86
C GLY A 12 6.13 2.37 -3.65
N VAL A 13 7.24 2.79 -4.26
CA VAL A 13 7.27 3.99 -5.11
C VAL A 13 6.40 3.80 -6.35
N LEU A 14 6.50 2.65 -7.02
CA LEU A 14 5.66 2.32 -8.18
C LEU A 14 4.18 2.24 -7.81
N ASN A 15 3.86 1.71 -6.63
CA ASN A 15 2.50 1.66 -6.09
C ASN A 15 1.92 3.07 -5.91
N THR A 16 2.68 3.98 -5.30
CA THR A 16 2.22 5.36 -5.08
C THR A 16 1.99 6.07 -6.42
N ALA A 17 2.92 5.90 -7.38
CA ALA A 17 2.75 6.44 -8.72
C ALA A 17 1.51 5.88 -9.43
N LEU A 18 1.26 4.58 -9.32
CA LEU A 18 0.09 3.91 -9.91
C LEU A 18 -1.20 4.41 -9.26
N HIS A 19 -1.24 4.57 -7.94
CA HIS A 19 -2.40 5.14 -7.23
C HIS A 19 -2.69 6.54 -7.77
N TRP A 20 -1.69 7.41 -7.87
CA TRP A 20 -1.86 8.78 -8.36
C TRP A 20 -2.35 8.82 -9.81
N ALA A 21 -1.80 7.95 -10.67
CA ALA A 21 -2.23 7.84 -12.07
C ALA A 21 -3.71 7.41 -12.18
N ILE A 22 -4.12 6.37 -11.45
CA ILE A 22 -5.51 5.91 -11.44
C ILE A 22 -6.43 6.96 -10.83
N PHE A 23 -6.02 7.61 -9.74
CA PHE A 23 -6.77 8.68 -9.11
C PHE A 23 -7.00 9.84 -10.09
N ALA A 24 -5.94 10.30 -10.77
CA ALA A 24 -6.03 11.38 -11.75
C ALA A 24 -6.93 10.98 -12.93
N LEU A 25 -6.83 9.74 -13.43
CA LEU A 25 -7.69 9.24 -14.49
C LEU A 25 -9.17 9.20 -14.05
N CYS A 26 -9.46 8.77 -12.83
CA CYS A 26 -10.80 8.75 -12.27
C CYS A 26 -11.39 10.16 -12.12
N VAL A 27 -10.63 11.10 -11.55
CA VAL A 27 -11.09 12.47 -11.29
C VAL A 27 -11.20 13.27 -12.59
N TYR A 28 -10.19 13.25 -13.45
CA TYR A 28 -10.14 14.12 -14.64
C TYR A 28 -10.71 13.45 -15.89
N GLY A 29 -10.48 12.14 -16.07
CA GLY A 29 -10.98 11.40 -17.23
C GLY A 29 -12.44 10.96 -17.09
N PHE A 30 -12.78 10.40 -15.93
CA PHE A 30 -14.13 9.87 -15.66
C PHE A 30 -15.01 10.78 -14.81
N GLN A 31 -14.48 11.93 -14.33
CA GLN A 31 -15.23 12.91 -13.53
C GLN A 31 -15.90 12.30 -12.29
N THR A 32 -15.26 11.31 -11.66
CA THR A 32 -15.79 10.67 -10.44
C THR A 32 -15.47 11.49 -9.18
N SER A 33 -16.15 11.16 -8.07
CA SER A 33 -15.82 11.78 -6.78
C SER A 33 -14.43 11.36 -6.30
N GLN A 34 -13.77 12.24 -5.54
CA GLN A 34 -12.45 11.94 -4.96
C GLN A 34 -12.48 10.69 -4.07
N ALA A 35 -13.60 10.43 -3.37
CA ALA A 35 -13.76 9.24 -2.57
C ALA A 35 -13.69 7.96 -3.42
N LEU A 36 -14.45 7.92 -4.54
CA LEU A 36 -14.42 6.79 -5.46
C LEU A 36 -13.04 6.64 -6.11
N ALA A 37 -12.45 7.73 -6.59
CA ALA A 37 -11.11 7.73 -7.16
C ALA A 37 -10.05 7.21 -6.18
N ASN A 38 -10.15 7.56 -4.88
CA ASN A 38 -9.26 7.06 -3.85
C ASN A 38 -9.42 5.55 -3.61
N VAL A 39 -10.66 5.06 -3.51
CA VAL A 39 -10.93 3.63 -3.31
C VAL A 39 -10.44 2.81 -4.51
N THR A 40 -10.74 3.24 -5.73
CA THR A 40 -10.29 2.57 -6.96
C THR A 40 -8.77 2.58 -7.06
N GLY A 41 -8.15 3.74 -6.84
CA GLY A 41 -6.71 3.88 -6.87
C GLY A 41 -6.00 3.02 -5.82
N PHE A 42 -6.53 2.98 -4.58
CA PHE A 42 -6.04 2.10 -3.53
C PHE A 42 -6.15 0.62 -3.94
N ALA A 43 -7.32 0.19 -4.43
CA ALA A 43 -7.56 -1.21 -4.79
C ALA A 43 -6.60 -1.70 -5.90
N VAL A 44 -6.36 -0.87 -6.93
CA VAL A 44 -5.43 -1.19 -8.00
C VAL A 44 -3.99 -1.21 -7.49
N ALA A 45 -3.58 -0.19 -6.73
CA ALA A 45 -2.22 -0.07 -6.22
C ALA A 45 -1.86 -1.18 -5.22
N VAL A 46 -2.73 -1.45 -4.25
CA VAL A 46 -2.49 -2.50 -3.24
C VAL A 46 -2.42 -3.89 -3.88
N SER A 47 -3.22 -4.13 -4.93
CA SER A 47 -3.17 -5.38 -5.70
C SER A 47 -1.84 -5.52 -6.43
N PHE A 48 -1.43 -4.47 -7.14
CA PHE A 48 -0.12 -4.43 -7.79
C PHE A 48 1.01 -4.69 -6.79
N SER A 49 1.00 -4.00 -5.65
CA SER A 49 1.99 -4.18 -4.59
C SER A 49 2.06 -5.62 -4.08
N PHE A 50 0.91 -6.28 -3.88
CA PHE A 50 0.88 -7.67 -3.44
C PHE A 50 1.56 -8.59 -4.44
N PHE A 51 1.13 -8.55 -5.71
CA PHE A 51 1.67 -9.43 -6.75
C PHE A 51 3.14 -9.14 -7.06
N ALA A 52 3.52 -7.86 -7.13
CA ALA A 52 4.89 -7.45 -7.36
C ALA A 52 5.81 -7.88 -6.21
N ASN A 53 5.39 -7.71 -4.95
CA ASN A 53 6.19 -8.14 -3.81
C ASN A 53 6.31 -9.66 -3.72
N ALA A 54 5.21 -10.39 -3.98
CA ALA A 54 5.25 -11.84 -4.05
C ALA A 54 6.29 -12.32 -5.08
N ARG A 55 6.24 -11.79 -6.32
CA ARG A 55 7.11 -12.24 -7.41
C ARG A 55 8.55 -11.73 -7.31
N PHE A 56 8.76 -10.44 -7.09
CA PHE A 56 10.07 -9.79 -7.27
C PHE A 56 10.84 -9.61 -5.96
N THR A 57 10.13 -9.42 -4.84
CA THR A 57 10.75 -9.19 -3.52
C THR A 57 10.98 -10.49 -2.77
N PHE A 58 9.93 -11.31 -2.63
CA PHE A 58 9.93 -12.48 -1.73
C PHE A 58 9.96 -13.84 -2.46
N GLY A 59 9.86 -13.88 -3.79
CA GLY A 59 9.88 -15.15 -4.55
C GLY A 59 8.77 -16.13 -4.14
N ALA A 60 7.65 -15.60 -3.65
CA ALA A 60 6.64 -16.35 -2.93
C ALA A 60 5.42 -16.71 -3.79
N SER A 61 4.80 -17.84 -3.48
CA SER A 61 3.52 -18.24 -4.07
C SER A 61 2.39 -17.29 -3.68
N VAL A 62 1.48 -17.02 -4.62
CA VAL A 62 0.30 -16.19 -4.38
C VAL A 62 -0.86 -17.03 -3.89
N SER A 63 -1.63 -16.53 -2.92
CA SER A 63 -2.86 -17.16 -2.47
C SER A 63 -3.89 -16.12 -2.08
N THR A 64 -5.17 -16.46 -2.19
CA THR A 64 -6.28 -15.55 -1.84
C THR A 64 -6.22 -15.13 -0.38
N GLY A 65 -5.86 -16.04 0.53
CA GLY A 65 -5.73 -15.72 1.96
C GLY A 65 -4.62 -14.69 2.23
N ARG A 66 -3.44 -14.85 1.59
CA ARG A 66 -2.33 -13.90 1.70
C ARG A 66 -2.70 -12.53 1.12
N TYR A 67 -3.43 -12.53 0.01
CA TYR A 67 -3.94 -11.30 -0.60
C TYR A 67 -4.90 -10.56 0.33
N LEU A 68 -5.91 -11.24 0.87
CA LEU A 68 -6.88 -10.64 1.80
C LEU A 68 -6.19 -10.11 3.07
N LEU A 69 -5.22 -10.86 3.63
CA LEU A 69 -4.44 -10.41 4.78
C LEU A 69 -3.62 -9.15 4.47
N TYR A 70 -3.01 -9.07 3.29
CA TYR A 70 -2.21 -7.92 2.88
C TYR A 70 -3.08 -6.69 2.64
N VAL A 71 -4.16 -6.83 1.86
CA VAL A 71 -5.10 -5.74 1.56
C VAL A 71 -5.78 -5.24 2.83
N GLY A 72 -6.26 -6.15 3.68
CA GLY A 72 -6.90 -5.82 4.95
C GLY A 72 -5.95 -5.06 5.87
N PHE A 73 -4.71 -5.54 6.03
CA PHE A 73 -3.71 -4.86 6.84
C PHE A 73 -3.41 -3.44 6.31
N MET A 74 -3.17 -3.30 5.01
CA MET A 74 -2.88 -1.99 4.41
C MET A 74 -4.06 -1.02 4.52
N GLY A 75 -5.28 -1.53 4.35
CA GLY A 75 -6.51 -0.75 4.50
C GLY A 75 -6.73 -0.28 5.94
N VAL A 76 -6.58 -1.17 6.92
CA VAL A 76 -6.68 -0.82 8.34
C VAL A 76 -5.60 0.18 8.74
N LEU A 77 -4.36 -0.03 8.30
CA LEU A 77 -3.25 0.87 8.60
C LEU A 77 -3.54 2.29 8.07
N SER A 78 -4.03 2.39 6.84
CA SER A 78 -4.43 3.67 6.24
C SER A 78 -5.55 4.35 7.04
N ALA A 79 -6.59 3.60 7.40
CA ALA A 79 -7.71 4.12 8.18
C ALA A 79 -7.29 4.61 9.57
N VAL A 80 -6.44 3.85 10.28
CA VAL A 80 -5.95 4.23 11.62
C VAL A 80 -5.09 5.49 11.56
N VAL A 81 -4.15 5.57 10.61
CA VAL A 81 -3.29 6.75 10.47
C VAL A 81 -4.11 7.97 10.05
N GLY A 82 -5.03 7.82 9.10
CA GLY A 82 -5.94 8.89 8.68
C GLY A 82 -6.80 9.40 9.84
N TRP A 83 -7.46 8.50 10.57
CA TRP A 83 -8.30 8.85 11.72
C TRP A 83 -7.51 9.54 12.84
N THR A 84 -6.28 9.08 13.09
CA THR A 84 -5.38 9.73 14.06
C THR A 84 -5.00 11.13 13.60
N GLY A 85 -4.68 11.30 12.31
CA GLY A 85 -4.41 12.60 11.70
C GLY A 85 -5.58 13.57 11.87
N ASP A 86 -6.80 13.11 11.62
CA ASP A 86 -8.03 13.90 11.80
C ASP A 86 -8.22 14.32 13.27
N LYS A 87 -8.04 13.38 14.21
CA LYS A 87 -8.18 13.63 15.66
C LYS A 87 -7.13 14.59 16.20
N CYS A 88 -5.93 14.56 15.64
CA CYS A 88 -4.84 15.44 16.01
C CYS A 88 -4.83 16.75 15.20
N ALA A 89 -5.80 16.99 14.31
CA ALA A 89 -5.84 18.12 13.38
C ALA A 89 -4.51 18.30 12.62
N MET A 90 -3.85 17.19 12.27
CA MET A 90 -2.59 17.20 11.57
C MET A 90 -2.75 17.75 10.15
N PRO A 91 -1.81 18.57 9.66
CA PRO A 91 -1.79 18.95 8.26
C PRO A 91 -1.76 17.70 7.36
N PRO A 92 -2.56 17.63 6.28
CA PRO A 92 -2.64 16.43 5.43
C PRO A 92 -1.28 15.93 4.92
N ILE A 93 -0.35 16.85 4.61
CA ILE A 93 1.01 16.52 4.20
C ILE A 93 1.77 15.77 5.29
N PHE A 94 1.59 16.15 6.55
CA PHE A 94 2.24 15.47 7.67
C PHE A 94 1.70 14.05 7.85
N THR A 95 0.38 13.88 7.80
CA THR A 95 -0.29 12.57 7.85
C THR A 95 0.21 11.66 6.72
N LEU A 96 0.42 12.19 5.51
CA LEU A 96 0.96 11.44 4.36
C LEU A 96 2.40 10.97 4.58
N ILE A 97 3.27 11.83 5.12
CA ILE A 97 4.66 11.48 5.42
C ILE A 97 4.70 10.37 6.48
N VAL A 98 3.92 10.53 7.54
CA VAL A 98 3.81 9.55 8.64
C VAL A 98 3.26 8.22 8.13
N PHE A 99 2.16 8.24 7.37
CA PHE A 99 1.59 7.05 6.75
C PHE A 99 2.61 6.35 5.85
N SER A 100 3.36 7.10 5.04
CA SER A 100 4.37 6.53 4.13
C SER A 100 5.49 5.85 4.90
N ALA A 101 6.01 6.46 5.96
CA ALA A 101 7.06 5.88 6.79
C ALA A 101 6.58 4.62 7.53
N ILE A 102 5.41 4.69 8.16
CA ILE A 102 4.83 3.57 8.91
C ILE A 102 4.49 2.42 7.96
N SER A 103 3.85 2.68 6.83
CA SER A 103 3.49 1.64 5.85
C SER A 103 4.70 0.97 5.21
N LEU A 104 5.80 1.70 5.01
CA LEU A 104 7.07 1.12 4.55
C LEU A 104 7.65 0.13 5.57
N ILE A 105 7.75 0.53 6.83
CA ILE A 105 8.36 -0.30 7.88
C ILE A 105 7.42 -1.44 8.27
N CYS A 106 6.20 -1.11 8.72
CA CYS A 106 5.23 -2.08 9.18
C CYS A 106 4.73 -2.98 8.05
N GLY A 107 4.52 -2.44 6.85
CA GLY A 107 4.15 -3.23 5.67
C GLY A 107 5.24 -4.22 5.28
N PHE A 108 6.52 -3.81 5.26
CA PHE A 108 7.62 -4.73 4.99
C PHE A 108 7.71 -5.85 6.02
N LEU A 109 7.64 -5.51 7.32
CA LEU A 109 7.68 -6.49 8.40
C LEU A 109 6.50 -7.47 8.32
N TYR A 110 5.28 -6.95 8.14
CA TYR A 110 4.07 -7.76 8.02
C TYR A 110 4.12 -8.68 6.79
N SER A 111 4.53 -8.15 5.63
CA SER A 111 4.71 -8.92 4.41
C SER A 111 5.71 -10.06 4.61
N ARG A 112 6.84 -9.79 5.24
CA ARG A 112 7.89 -10.80 5.43
C ARG A 112 7.51 -11.87 6.45
N PHE A 113 7.02 -11.45 7.62
CA PHE A 113 6.85 -12.35 8.77
C PHE A 113 5.49 -13.01 8.85
N ILE A 114 4.48 -12.47 8.18
CA ILE A 114 3.10 -12.97 8.23
C ILE A 114 2.64 -13.39 6.83
N VAL A 115 2.65 -12.48 5.85
CA VAL A 115 2.07 -12.76 4.52
C VAL A 115 2.88 -13.79 3.75
N PHE A 116 4.19 -13.65 3.69
CA PHE A 116 5.12 -14.52 2.95
C PHE A 116 6.03 -15.32 3.88
N ARG A 117 5.52 -15.64 5.08
CA ARG A 117 6.25 -16.43 6.06
C ARG A 117 6.66 -17.78 5.48
N ASN A 118 7.93 -18.13 5.63
CA ASN A 118 8.56 -19.39 5.18
C ASN A 118 8.77 -19.55 3.66
N GLU A 119 8.62 -18.50 2.87
CA GLU A 119 9.02 -18.51 1.45
C GLU A 119 10.47 -18.00 1.35
N LYS A 120 11.29 -18.64 0.49
CA LYS A 120 12.75 -18.44 0.41
C LYS A 120 13.16 -17.16 -0.29
#